data_AF-A0A519NZR7-F1
#
_entry.id   AF-A0A519NZR7-F1
#
_cell.length_a   1.000
_cell.length_b   1.000
_cell.length_c   1.000
_cell.angle_alpha   90.00
_cell.angle_beta   90.00
_cell.angle_gamma   90.00
#
_symmetry.space_group_name_H-M   'P 1'
#
loop_
_entity.id
_entity.type
_entity.pdbx_description
1 polymer ?
#
loop_
_entity_poly.entity_id
_entity_poly.type
_entity_poly.pdbx_seq_one_letter_code
_entity_poly.pdbx_strand_id
1 'polypeptide(L)'
;MSRPLKIMLIAAEASGDALGAGLAQALRTRLGADVTFVGVGGPRMAAEGVVSPFDIAELSILGWVEGLKAYGIVKKRVADTVAHAVAEKPDAVVLIDSWGFTIRVAKALKAALPGVPLIKYVGPQVWASRPGRAKT
;
A
#
# COMPACT_ATOMS: atom_id res chain seq x y z
N MET A 1 5.60 -22.15 -18.47
CA MET A 1 6.20 -20.91 -17.97
C MET A 1 5.31 -20.38 -16.86
N SER A 2 5.84 -20.15 -15.67
CA SER A 2 5.11 -19.56 -14.54
C SER A 2 4.76 -18.10 -14.87
N ARG A 3 3.55 -17.67 -14.50
CA ARG A 3 3.14 -16.26 -14.67
C ARG A 3 4.06 -15.33 -13.87
N PRO A 4 4.27 -14.07 -14.30
CA PRO A 4 5.04 -13.09 -13.53
C PRO A 4 4.51 -12.93 -12.11
N LEU A 5 5.42 -12.68 -11.17
CA LEU A 5 5.12 -12.33 -9.79
C LEU A 5 4.37 -11.00 -9.77
N LYS A 6 3.13 -10.98 -9.28
CA LYS A 6 2.33 -9.77 -9.17
C LYS A 6 2.44 -9.21 -7.75
N ILE A 7 3.06 -8.06 -7.60
CA ILE A 7 3.23 -7.38 -6.31
C ILE A 7 2.32 -6.16 -6.27
N MET A 8 1.46 -6.09 -5.26
CA MET A 8 0.68 -4.89 -5.00
C MET A 8 1.44 -3.94 -4.07
N LEU A 9 1.67 -2.70 -4.52
CA LEU A 9 2.32 -1.65 -3.75
C LEU A 9 1.27 -0.64 -3.28
N ILE A 10 1.26 -0.30 -1.99
CA ILE A 10 0.26 0.59 -1.40
C ILE A 10 0.95 1.71 -0.62
N ALA A 11 0.84 2.93 -1.14
CA ALA A 11 1.25 4.17 -0.49
C ALA A 11 0.07 5.16 -0.43
N ALA A 12 0.00 5.95 0.63
CA ALA A 12 -1.08 6.93 0.85
C ALA A 12 -0.59 8.39 0.93
N GLU A 13 0.72 8.60 0.83
CA GLU A 13 1.39 9.89 0.98
C GLU A 13 2.58 10.00 0.02
N ALA A 14 3.02 11.23 -0.28
CA ALA A 14 4.10 11.49 -1.23
C ALA A 14 5.45 10.85 -0.84
N SER A 15 5.75 10.74 0.45
CA SER A 15 6.93 10.02 0.95
C SER A 15 6.87 8.53 0.62
N GLY A 16 5.73 7.89 0.87
CA GLY A 16 5.47 6.50 0.53
C GLY A 16 5.48 6.27 -0.98
N ASP A 17 4.95 7.19 -1.77
CA ASP A 17 4.98 7.15 -3.24
C ASP A 17 6.42 7.10 -3.78
N ALA A 18 7.30 7.95 -3.26
CA ALA A 18 8.71 7.93 -3.63
C ALA A 18 9.40 6.60 -3.28
N LEU A 19 9.12 6.04 -2.10
CA LEU A 19 9.66 4.74 -1.68
C LEU A 19 9.13 3.59 -2.53
N GLY A 20 7.84 3.62 -2.87
CA GLY A 20 7.19 2.61 -3.71
C GLY A 20 7.73 2.61 -5.13
N ALA A 21 7.96 3.78 -5.72
CA ALA A 21 8.59 3.90 -7.03
C ALA A 21 10.02 3.31 -7.01
N GLY A 22 10.84 3.67 -6.01
CA GLY A 22 12.18 3.11 -5.86
C GLY A 22 12.18 1.59 -5.69
N LEU A 23 11.21 1.05 -4.93
CA LEU A 23 11.05 -0.40 -4.77
C LEU A 23 10.66 -1.08 -6.09
N ALA A 24 9.70 -0.53 -6.83
CA ALA A 24 9.28 -1.07 -8.12
C ALA A 24 10.45 -1.08 -9.12
N GLN A 25 11.21 0.01 -9.19
CA GLN A 25 12.38 0.13 -10.05
C GLN A 25 13.46 -0.91 -9.70
N ALA A 26 13.78 -1.07 -8.41
CA ALA A 26 14.77 -2.02 -7.95
C ALA A 26 14.37 -3.47 -8.24
N LEU A 27 13.10 -3.81 -8.01
CA LEU A 27 12.56 -5.14 -8.32
C LEU A 27 12.53 -5.42 -9.82
N ARG A 28 12.11 -4.45 -10.63
CA ARG A 28 12.13 -4.55 -12.10
C ARG A 28 13.54 -4.74 -12.63
N THR A 29 14.52 -4.02 -12.08
CA THR A 29 15.94 -4.18 -12.45
C THR A 29 16.44 -5.60 -12.17
N ARG A 30 15.98 -6.21 -11.07
CA ARG A 30 16.44 -7.53 -10.62
C ARG A 30 15.71 -8.70 -11.28
N LEU A 31 14.42 -8.54 -11.59
CA LEU A 31 13.53 -9.61 -12.05
C LEU A 31 13.07 -9.43 -13.50
N GLY A 32 13.25 -8.27 -14.11
CA GLY A 32 12.85 -8.00 -15.48
C GLY A 32 11.35 -8.22 -15.71
N ALA A 33 11.02 -9.08 -16.69
CA ALA A 33 9.65 -9.41 -17.06
C ALA A 33 8.95 -10.38 -16.09
N ASP A 34 9.67 -10.95 -15.12
CA ASP A 34 9.12 -11.89 -14.14
C ASP A 34 8.41 -11.18 -12.99
N VAL A 35 8.28 -9.84 -13.01
CA VAL A 35 7.55 -9.06 -12.01
C VAL A 35 6.59 -8.06 -12.66
N THR A 36 5.41 -7.93 -12.08
CA THR A 36 4.40 -6.93 -12.43
C THR A 36 3.91 -6.21 -11.18
N PHE A 37 3.52 -4.95 -11.32
CA PHE A 37 3.08 -4.13 -10.19
C PHE A 37 1.67 -3.60 -10.40
N VAL A 38 0.92 -3.55 -9.30
CA VAL A 38 -0.43 -2.98 -9.20
C VAL A 38 -0.56 -2.25 -7.87
N GLY A 39 -1.64 -1.50 -7.62
CA GLY A 39 -1.91 -0.98 -6.30
C GLY A 39 -2.31 0.49 -6.25
N VAL A 40 -1.89 1.16 -5.19
CA VAL A 40 -2.32 2.51 -4.83
C VAL A 40 -1.07 3.34 -4.58
N GLY A 41 -0.95 4.46 -5.29
CA GLY A 41 0.24 5.29 -5.26
C GLY A 41 0.00 6.63 -5.95
N GLY A 42 1.01 7.48 -5.87
CA GLY A 42 1.00 8.81 -6.48
C GLY A 42 1.69 8.81 -7.84
N PRO A 43 2.06 10.01 -8.33
CA PRO A 43 2.66 10.18 -9.65
C PRO A 43 3.96 9.39 -9.84
N ARG A 44 4.77 9.18 -8.80
CA ARG A 44 6.06 8.46 -8.94
C ARG A 44 5.83 6.97 -9.13
N MET A 45 4.93 6.37 -8.37
CA MET A 45 4.55 4.97 -8.56
C MET A 45 3.82 4.77 -9.91
N ALA A 46 3.02 5.74 -10.34
CA ALA A 46 2.38 5.70 -11.66
C ALA A 46 3.40 5.68 -12.80
N ALA A 47 4.51 6.42 -12.68
CA ALA A 47 5.61 6.37 -13.65
C ALA A 47 6.26 4.98 -13.76
N GLU A 48 6.21 4.19 -12.69
CA GLU A 48 6.66 2.79 -12.69
C GLU A 48 5.57 1.79 -13.15
N GLY A 49 4.39 2.27 -13.54
CA GLY A 49 3.27 1.45 -14.02
C GLY A 49 2.27 1.03 -12.94
N VAL A 50 2.36 1.59 -11.73
CA VAL A 50 1.38 1.36 -10.66
C VAL A 50 0.25 2.37 -10.77
N VAL A 51 -0.82 1.99 -11.46
CA VAL A 51 -1.98 2.87 -11.67
C VAL A 51 -2.92 2.78 -10.47
N SER A 52 -3.08 3.91 -9.77
CA SER A 52 -3.97 4.01 -8.61
C SER A 52 -5.43 4.18 -9.01
N PRO A 53 -6.39 3.51 -8.34
CA PRO A 53 -7.83 3.69 -8.59
C PRO A 53 -8.38 5.04 -8.08
N PHE A 54 -7.58 5.81 -7.33
CA PHE A 54 -7.93 7.14 -6.84
C PHE A 54 -6.68 7.98 -6.57
N ASP A 55 -6.84 9.30 -6.45
CA ASP A 55 -5.75 10.20 -6.10
C ASP A 55 -5.41 10.11 -4.60
N ILE A 56 -4.15 9.79 -4.28
CA ILE A 56 -3.67 9.69 -2.91
C ILE A 56 -3.50 11.07 -2.24
N ALA A 57 -3.47 12.16 -3.00
CA ALA A 57 -3.43 13.52 -2.44
C ALA A 57 -4.63 13.80 -1.54
N GLU A 58 -5.78 13.19 -1.84
CA GLU A 58 -6.97 13.24 -0.98
C GLU A 58 -6.73 12.67 0.41
N LEU A 59 -5.84 11.68 0.56
CA LEU A 59 -5.52 11.06 1.85
C LEU A 59 -4.52 11.89 2.65
N SER A 60 -3.59 12.57 1.98
CA SER A 60 -2.56 13.41 2.63
C SER A 60 -3.15 14.65 3.30
N ILE A 61 -4.19 15.25 2.72
CA ILE A 61 -4.88 16.43 3.28
C ILE A 61 -5.58 16.10 4.60
N LEU A 62 -6.07 14.87 4.74
CA LEU A 62 -6.80 14.40 5.92
C LEU A 62 -5.91 14.18 7.15
N GLY A 63 -4.61 13.97 6.96
CA GLY A 63 -3.64 13.88 8.06
C GLY A 63 -3.45 15.21 8.81
N TRP A 64 -3.83 16.33 8.18
CA TRP A 64 -3.72 17.67 8.76
C TRP A 64 -5.05 18.23 9.27
N VAL A 65 -6.19 17.73 8.78
CA VAL A 65 -7.54 18.20 9.13
C VAL A 65 -8.34 17.03 9.71
N GLU A 66 -8.11 16.71 10.99
CA GLU A 66 -8.87 15.65 11.67
C GLU A 66 -10.31 16.10 11.93
N GLY A 67 -11.26 15.51 11.20
CA GLY A 67 -12.69 15.64 11.44
C GLY A 67 -13.47 14.39 11.01
N LEU A 68 -14.73 14.26 11.41
CA LEU A 68 -15.59 13.10 11.08
C LEU A 68 -15.69 12.80 9.57
N LYS A 69 -15.64 13.83 8.72
CA LYS A 69 -15.64 13.67 7.26
C LYS A 69 -14.37 12.99 6.74
N ALA A 70 -13.22 13.26 7.35
CA ALA A 70 -11.94 12.63 7.03
C ALA A 70 -12.02 11.10 7.23
N TYR A 71 -12.65 10.67 8.32
CA TYR A 71 -12.82 9.25 8.61
C TYR A 71 -13.65 8.52 7.54
N GLY A 72 -14.74 9.12 7.07
CA GLY A 72 -15.58 8.55 6.01
C GLY A 72 -14.83 8.34 4.70
N ILE A 73 -14.02 9.32 4.29
CA ILE A 73 -13.17 9.23 3.10
C ILE A 73 -12.13 8.12 3.28
N VAL A 74 -11.41 8.09 4.39
CA VAL A 74 -10.41 7.04 4.67
C VAL A 74 -11.05 5.66 4.61
N LYS A 75 -12.23 5.46 5.22
CA LYS A 75 -12.94 4.19 5.18
C LYS A 75 -13.31 3.79 3.75
N LYS A 76 -13.79 4.74 2.93
CA LYS A 76 -14.07 4.51 1.51
C LYS A 76 -12.80 4.12 0.74
N ARG A 77 -11.70 4.87 0.89
CA ARG A 77 -10.44 4.57 0.20
C ARG A 77 -9.82 3.24 0.63
N VAL A 78 -10.00 2.82 1.89
CA VAL A 78 -9.65 1.47 2.34
C VAL A 78 -10.48 0.42 1.59
N ALA A 79 -11.80 0.62 1.45
CA ALA A 79 -12.66 -0.29 0.71
C ALA A 79 -12.28 -0.35 -0.78
N ASP A 80 -12.02 0.80 -1.42
CA ASP A 80 -11.59 0.89 -2.82
C ASP A 80 -10.27 0.12 -3.02
N THR A 81 -9.31 0.28 -2.08
CA THR A 81 -8.02 -0.42 -2.11
C THR A 81 -8.19 -1.94 -2.00
N VAL A 82 -9.05 -2.40 -1.09
CA VAL A 82 -9.31 -3.83 -0.88
C VAL A 82 -10.03 -4.43 -2.09
N ALA A 83 -11.00 -3.71 -2.65
CA ALA A 83 -11.69 -4.15 -3.88
C ALA A 83 -10.70 -4.29 -5.04
N HIS A 84 -9.78 -3.33 -5.20
CA HIS A 84 -8.72 -3.40 -6.20
C HIS A 84 -7.80 -4.62 -5.96
N ALA A 85 -7.38 -4.87 -4.71
CA ALA A 85 -6.57 -6.05 -4.36
C ALA A 85 -7.28 -7.37 -4.68
N VAL A 86 -8.57 -7.48 -4.37
CA VAL A 86 -9.37 -8.67 -4.64
C VAL A 86 -9.51 -8.91 -6.14
N ALA A 87 -9.68 -7.85 -6.93
CA ALA A 87 -9.75 -7.95 -8.39
C ALA A 87 -8.40 -8.39 -8.98
N GLU A 88 -7.30 -7.83 -8.48
CA GLU A 88 -5.96 -8.08 -9.02
C GLU A 88 -5.35 -9.41 -8.60
N LYS A 89 -5.74 -9.93 -7.42
CA LYS A 89 -5.21 -11.17 -6.81
C LYS A 89 -3.67 -11.20 -6.78
N PRO A 90 -3.02 -10.23 -6.11
CA PRO A 90 -1.56 -10.16 -6.05
C PRO A 90 -0.98 -11.34 -5.26
N ASP A 91 0.26 -11.70 -5.58
CA ASP A 91 1.04 -12.71 -4.87
C ASP A 91 1.59 -12.20 -3.54
N ALA A 92 1.78 -10.88 -3.43
CA ALA A 92 2.18 -10.20 -2.20
C ALA A 92 1.69 -8.76 -2.19
N VAL A 93 1.47 -8.22 -0.99
CA VAL A 93 1.11 -6.80 -0.80
C VAL A 93 2.17 -6.13 0.06
N VAL A 94 2.74 -5.03 -0.44
CA VAL A 94 3.68 -4.18 0.28
C VAL A 94 2.98 -2.90 0.73
N LEU A 95 2.85 -2.76 2.04
CA LEU A 95 2.23 -1.63 2.73
C LEU A 95 3.31 -0.60 3.10
N ILE A 96 3.39 0.49 2.36
CA ILE A 96 4.48 1.46 2.43
C ILE A 96 4.06 2.64 3.31
N ASP A 97 4.73 2.81 4.45
CA ASP A 97 4.53 3.95 5.37
C ASP A 97 3.05 4.22 5.77
N SER A 98 2.69 5.43 6.18
CA SER A 98 1.33 5.91 6.46
C SER A 98 0.53 4.94 7.35
N TRP A 99 1.02 4.72 8.57
CA TRP A 99 0.52 3.69 9.50
C TRP A 99 -1.00 3.70 9.67
N GLY A 100 -1.60 4.89 9.80
CA GLY A 100 -3.04 5.05 9.99
C GLY A 100 -3.86 4.43 8.86
N PHE A 101 -3.48 4.68 7.60
CA PHE A 101 -4.16 4.11 6.44
C PHE A 101 -3.80 2.63 6.26
N THR A 102 -2.51 2.31 6.23
CA THR A 102 -2.05 0.97 5.86
C THR A 102 -2.41 -0.11 6.87
N ILE A 103 -2.55 0.20 8.17
CA ILE A 103 -3.03 -0.79 9.15
C ILE A 103 -4.51 -1.17 8.92
N ARG A 104 -5.33 -0.21 8.47
CA ARG A 104 -6.76 -0.44 8.17
C ARG A 104 -6.89 -1.29 6.91
N VAL A 105 -6.09 -0.99 5.88
CA VAL A 105 -5.96 -1.83 4.68
C VAL A 105 -5.49 -3.23 5.05
N ALA A 106 -4.44 -3.38 5.86
CA ALA A 106 -3.91 -4.69 6.27
C ALA A 106 -4.98 -5.56 6.94
N LYS A 107 -5.76 -4.99 7.87
CA LYS A 107 -6.85 -5.71 8.56
C LYS A 107 -7.93 -6.16 7.58
N ALA A 108 -8.33 -5.29 6.66
CA ALA A 108 -9.35 -5.62 5.67
C ALA A 108 -8.85 -6.66 4.64
N LEU A 109 -7.59 -6.57 4.20
CA LEU A 109 -6.98 -7.55 3.30
C LEU A 109 -6.84 -8.93 3.94
N LYS A 110 -6.49 -9.01 5.23
CA LYS A 110 -6.45 -10.30 5.95
C LYS A 110 -7.79 -11.03 5.91
N ALA A 111 -8.90 -10.29 5.94
CA ALA A 111 -10.24 -10.87 5.85
C ALA A 111 -10.63 -11.22 4.40
N ALA A 112 -10.28 -10.37 3.43
CA ALA A 112 -10.71 -10.53 2.03
C ALA A 112 -9.83 -11.49 1.21
N LEU A 113 -8.54 -11.59 1.53
CA LEU A 113 -7.53 -12.39 0.83
C LEU A 113 -6.71 -13.19 1.85
N PRO A 114 -7.34 -14.16 2.54
CA PRO A 114 -6.63 -14.98 3.52
C PRO A 114 -5.49 -15.76 2.84
N GLY A 115 -4.27 -15.56 3.32
CA GLY A 115 -3.07 -16.23 2.80
C GLY A 115 -2.17 -15.37 1.91
N VAL A 116 -2.62 -14.19 1.47
CA VAL A 116 -1.73 -13.26 0.74
C VAL A 116 -0.74 -12.65 1.74
N PRO A 117 0.59 -12.77 1.52
CA PRO A 117 1.58 -12.19 2.39
C PRO A 117 1.51 -10.66 2.38
N LEU A 118 1.44 -10.08 3.58
CA LEU A 118 1.45 -8.63 3.81
C LEU A 118 2.81 -8.22 4.37
N ILE A 119 3.51 -7.36 3.64
CA ILE A 119 4.85 -6.87 3.98
C ILE A 119 4.74 -5.40 4.37
N LYS A 120 5.20 -5.04 5.56
CA LYS A 120 5.28 -3.63 5.96
C LYS A 120 6.63 -3.05 5.57
N TYR A 121 6.64 -2.06 4.67
CA TYR A 121 7.83 -1.31 4.34
C TYR A 121 7.79 0.05 5.04
N VAL A 122 8.85 0.34 5.81
CA VAL A 122 8.89 1.37 6.85
C VAL A 122 7.97 1.02 8.04
N GLY A 123 8.56 0.38 9.04
CA GLY A 123 7.88 0.06 10.30
C GLY A 123 7.68 1.30 11.16
N PRO A 124 6.70 1.29 12.08
CA PRO A 124 6.42 2.45 12.92
C PRO A 124 7.60 2.70 13.88
N GLN A 125 8.07 3.95 13.95
CA GLN A 125 9.17 4.32 14.85
C GLN A 125 8.90 4.01 16.33
N VAL A 126 7.61 3.94 16.72
CA VAL A 126 7.21 3.50 18.07
C VAL A 126 7.56 2.05 18.40
N TRP A 127 7.83 1.18 17.42
CA TRP A 127 8.40 -0.14 17.70
C TRP A 127 9.85 -0.06 18.19
N ALA A 128 10.62 0.94 17.74
CA ALA A 128 11.99 1.17 18.20
C ALA A 128 12.05 1.78 19.61
N SER A 129 10.99 2.47 20.06
CA SER A 129 10.94 3.13 21.37
C SER A 129 10.01 2.48 22.41
N ARG A 130 9.02 1.66 21.99
CA ARG A 130 8.01 1.01 22.86
C ARG A 130 7.61 -0.38 22.33
N PRO A 131 8.35 -1.46 22.68
CA PRO A 131 8.22 -2.80 22.11
C PRO A 131 6.83 -3.46 22.23
N GLY A 132 6.04 -3.07 23.25
CA GLY A 132 4.73 -3.68 23.53
C GLY A 132 3.67 -3.49 22.43
N ARG A 133 3.87 -2.53 21.50
CA ARG A 133 2.98 -2.31 20.35
C ARG A 133 3.28 -3.19 19.12
N ALA A 134 4.24 -4.11 19.21
CA ALA A 134 4.53 -5.05 18.13
C ALA A 134 3.54 -6.22 18.00
N LYS A 135 2.63 -6.40 18.97
CA LYS A 135 1.74 -7.57 19.05
C LYS A 135 0.39 -7.46 18.31
N THR A 136 0.19 -6.49 17.42
CA THR A 136 -1.09 -6.28 16.69
C THR A 136 -1.04 -6.75 15.25
#